data_AF-A0A843JAE7-F1
#
_entry.id   AF-A0A843JAE7-F1
#
_cell.length_a   1.000
_cell.length_b   1.000
_cell.length_c   1.000
_cell.angle_alpha   90.00
_cell.angle_beta   90.00
_cell.angle_gamma   90.00
#
_symmetry.space_group_name_H-M   'P 1'
#
loop_
_entity.id
_entity.type
_entity.pdbx_description
1 polymer ?
#
loop_
_entity_poly.entity_id
_entity_poly.type
_entity_poly.pdbx_seq_one_letter_code
_entity_poly.pdbx_strand_id
1 'polypeptide(L)'
;MAEDELMAAFFLSELHQKYEENVTELKHIREIVEGIKEDASKLKGLSGAGLDEAADGLEATAGSVAQRIKDVEAFLDFYLKDKNSVGVVLLERDAYMKINQILRWNKADVRELKRWINDLKEICVKLNRNPHDLMSFRRLPSIEMPEVAIKYPAWAMDKNGYCIVGPEYDEIMHIDEVMDAMEDGTNPFPVHPVSTHLA
;
A
#
# COMPACT_ATOMS: atom_id res chain seq x y z
N MET A 1 -2.65 16.87 -20.30
CA MET A 1 -2.13 15.97 -19.24
C MET A 1 -1.86 16.82 -18.03
N ALA A 2 -2.45 16.46 -16.90
CA ALA A 2 -2.22 17.13 -15.63
C ALA A 2 -0.79 16.82 -15.14
N GLU A 3 -0.16 17.75 -14.43
CA GLU A 3 1.21 17.65 -13.91
C GLU A 3 1.45 16.35 -13.10
N ASP A 4 0.43 15.90 -12.37
CA ASP A 4 0.42 14.65 -11.62
C ASP A 4 0.52 13.39 -12.49
N GLU A 5 -0.10 13.38 -13.68
CA GLU A 5 0.00 12.24 -14.62
C GLU A 5 1.41 12.13 -15.19
N LEU A 6 2.07 13.28 -15.41
CA LEU A 6 3.41 13.37 -15.94
C LEU A 6 4.45 12.91 -14.91
N MET A 7 4.26 13.29 -13.65
CA MET A 7 5.07 12.82 -12.52
C MET A 7 4.88 11.33 -12.24
N ALA A 8 3.64 10.82 -12.28
CA ALA A 8 3.38 9.39 -12.13
C ALA A 8 4.05 8.57 -13.26
N ALA A 9 3.92 9.03 -14.52
CA ALA A 9 4.58 8.40 -15.66
C ALA A 9 6.12 8.42 -15.53
N PHE A 10 6.68 9.52 -15.03
CA PHE A 10 8.11 9.65 -14.78
C PHE A 10 8.60 8.63 -13.73
N PHE A 11 7.97 8.58 -12.55
CA PHE A 11 8.35 7.62 -11.51
C PHE A 11 8.16 6.16 -11.94
N LEU A 12 7.13 5.86 -12.73
CA LEU A 12 6.92 4.54 -13.31
C LEU A 12 8.06 4.15 -14.24
N SER A 13 8.49 5.08 -15.10
CA SER A 13 9.61 4.84 -16.02
C SER A 13 10.93 4.64 -15.28
N GLU A 14 11.24 5.46 -14.27
CA GLU A 14 12.46 5.31 -13.47
C GLU A 14 12.44 4.02 -12.64
N LEU A 15 11.31 3.66 -12.03
CA LEU A 15 11.22 2.46 -11.21
C LEU A 15 11.32 1.19 -12.04
N HIS A 16 10.67 1.17 -13.21
CA HIS A 16 10.79 0.05 -14.14
C HIS A 16 12.21 -0.08 -14.71
N GLN A 17 12.85 1.05 -15.04
CA GLN A 17 14.26 1.06 -15.45
C GLN A 17 15.17 0.51 -14.34
N LYS A 18 14.99 0.95 -13.08
CA LYS A 18 15.75 0.42 -11.94
C LYS A 18 15.50 -1.07 -11.71
N TYR A 19 14.28 -1.55 -11.95
CA TYR A 19 13.98 -2.97 -11.94
C TYR A 19 14.76 -3.72 -13.03
N GLU A 20 14.75 -3.23 -14.27
CA GLU A 20 15.49 -3.84 -15.39
C GLU A 20 17.00 -3.88 -15.11
N GLU A 21 17.56 -2.78 -14.59
CA GLU A 21 18.97 -2.68 -14.18
C GLU A 21 19.29 -3.71 -13.08
N ASN A 22 18.52 -3.74 -11.99
CA ASN A 22 18.73 -4.67 -10.88
C ASN A 22 18.59 -6.14 -11.29
N VAL A 23 17.59 -6.48 -12.11
CA VAL A 23 17.44 -7.86 -12.60
C VAL A 23 18.61 -8.26 -13.50
N THR A 24 19.12 -7.33 -14.31
CA THR A 24 20.29 -7.57 -15.16
C THR A 24 21.55 -7.80 -14.30
N GLU A 25 21.75 -6.99 -13.27
CA GLU A 25 22.86 -7.18 -12.33
C GLU A 25 22.76 -8.50 -11.57
N LEU A 26 21.57 -8.88 -11.08
CA LEU A 26 21.36 -10.15 -10.39
C LEU A 26 21.67 -11.35 -11.30
N LYS A 27 21.24 -11.31 -12.56
CA LYS A 27 21.57 -12.34 -13.56
C LYS A 27 23.08 -12.47 -13.74
N HIS A 28 23.78 -11.34 -13.86
CA HIS A 28 25.23 -11.34 -14.01
C HIS A 28 25.94 -11.91 -12.76
N ILE A 29 25.51 -11.52 -11.56
CA ILE A 29 26.05 -12.08 -10.31
C ILE A 29 25.78 -13.58 -10.23
N ARG A 30 24.58 -14.04 -10.60
CA ARG A 30 24.26 -15.47 -10.65
C ARG A 30 25.20 -16.22 -11.59
N GLU A 31 25.41 -15.72 -12.80
CA GLU A 31 26.33 -16.32 -13.78
C GLU A 31 27.75 -16.44 -13.23
N ILE A 32 28.26 -15.42 -12.53
CA ILE A 32 29.56 -15.47 -11.86
C ILE A 32 29.58 -16.57 -10.79
N VAL A 33 28.53 -16.65 -9.95
CA VAL A 33 28.43 -17.66 -8.88
C VAL A 33 28.31 -19.08 -9.46
N GLU A 34 27.57 -19.25 -10.56
CA GLU A 34 27.49 -20.51 -11.30
C GLU A 34 28.85 -20.88 -11.90
N GLY A 35 29.61 -19.91 -12.42
CA GLY A 35 30.99 -20.11 -12.84
C GLY A 35 31.92 -20.57 -11.71
N ILE A 36 31.81 -19.96 -10.52
CA ILE A 36 32.56 -20.40 -9.32
C ILE A 36 32.20 -21.83 -8.95
N LYS A 37 30.91 -22.19 -9.01
CA LYS A 37 30.45 -23.56 -8.77
C LYS A 37 31.07 -24.54 -9.78
N GLU A 38 31.07 -24.20 -11.06
CA GLU A 38 31.69 -25.03 -12.11
C GLU A 38 33.19 -25.19 -11.89
N ASP A 39 33.90 -24.11 -11.58
CA ASP A 39 35.34 -24.15 -11.35
C ASP A 39 35.69 -24.95 -10.08
N ALA A 40 34.89 -24.85 -9.02
CA ALA A 40 35.01 -25.70 -7.84
C ALA A 40 34.86 -27.19 -8.19
N SER A 41 33.90 -27.53 -9.06
CA SER A 41 33.71 -28.92 -9.50
C SER A 41 34.91 -29.48 -10.28
N LYS A 42 35.62 -28.63 -11.04
CA LYS A 42 36.81 -29.01 -11.82
C LYS A 42 38.05 -29.20 -10.95
N LEU A 43 38.12 -28.58 -9.77
CA LEU A 43 39.24 -28.75 -8.83
C LEU A 43 39.26 -30.14 -8.20
N LYS A 44 38.12 -30.85 -8.19
CA LYS A 44 38.01 -32.19 -7.63
C LYS A 44 38.92 -33.17 -8.35
N GLY A 45 39.70 -33.94 -7.58
CA GLY A 45 40.61 -34.96 -8.11
C GLY A 45 41.89 -34.41 -8.74
N LEU A 46 42.07 -33.09 -8.82
CA LEU A 46 43.35 -32.45 -9.16
C LEU A 46 44.23 -32.25 -7.92
N SER A 47 43.70 -32.48 -6.72
CA SER A 47 44.35 -32.16 -5.45
C SER A 47 44.04 -33.17 -4.34
N GLY A 48 44.87 -33.19 -3.29
CA GLY A 48 44.70 -34.13 -2.16
C GLY A 48 43.41 -33.91 -1.36
N ALA A 49 43.03 -34.89 -0.54
CA ALA A 49 41.71 -34.98 0.12
C ALA A 49 41.18 -33.70 0.80
N GLY A 50 42.05 -32.87 1.40
CA GLY A 50 41.61 -31.62 2.03
C GLY A 50 41.17 -30.52 1.05
N LEU A 51 41.70 -30.51 -0.18
CA LEU A 51 41.26 -29.58 -1.23
C LEU A 51 39.97 -30.06 -1.90
N ASP A 52 39.77 -31.38 -2.01
CA ASP A 52 38.50 -31.94 -2.48
C ASP A 52 37.35 -31.58 -1.54
N GLU A 53 37.54 -31.69 -0.21
CA GLU A 53 36.54 -31.30 0.79
C GLU A 53 36.22 -29.80 0.73
N ALA A 54 37.24 -28.95 0.53
CA ALA A 54 37.04 -27.52 0.34
C ALA A 54 36.30 -27.20 -0.96
N ALA A 55 36.60 -27.92 -2.05
CA ALA A 55 35.93 -27.79 -3.33
C ALA A 55 34.45 -28.20 -3.24
N ASP A 56 34.13 -29.30 -2.53
CA ASP A 56 32.77 -29.73 -2.25
C ASP A 56 31.98 -28.65 -1.48
N GLY A 57 32.59 -28.09 -0.43
CA GLY A 57 31.98 -27.02 0.36
C GLY A 57 31.71 -25.75 -0.45
N LEU A 58 32.65 -25.37 -1.32
CA LEU A 58 32.51 -24.22 -2.21
C LEU A 58 31.43 -24.46 -3.27
N GLU A 59 31.40 -25.62 -3.90
CA GLU A 59 30.37 -25.98 -4.89
C GLU A 59 28.96 -25.93 -4.27
N ALA A 60 28.79 -26.52 -3.08
CA ALA A 60 27.51 -26.51 -2.38
C ALA A 60 27.06 -25.09 -2.01
N THR A 61 27.99 -24.26 -1.51
CA THR A 61 27.71 -22.88 -1.13
C THR A 61 27.35 -22.03 -2.36
N ALA A 62 28.16 -22.10 -3.42
CA ALA A 62 27.92 -21.38 -4.66
C ALA A 62 26.58 -21.81 -5.29
N GLY A 63 26.28 -23.11 -5.32
CA GLY A 63 24.99 -23.61 -5.80
C GLY A 63 23.80 -23.08 -5.01
N SER A 64 23.91 -23.05 -3.67
CA SER A 64 22.87 -22.48 -2.80
C SER A 64 22.66 -20.99 -3.03
N VAL A 65 23.74 -20.22 -3.16
CA VAL A 65 23.67 -18.78 -3.45
C VAL A 65 23.06 -18.52 -4.83
N ALA A 66 23.49 -19.23 -5.87
CA ALA A 66 22.93 -19.10 -7.22
C ALA A 66 21.41 -19.38 -7.25
N GLN A 67 20.97 -20.42 -6.54
CA GLN A 67 19.54 -20.73 -6.44
C GLN A 67 18.77 -19.60 -5.73
N ARG A 68 19.29 -19.05 -4.63
CA ARG A 68 18.64 -17.92 -3.94
C ARG A 68 18.57 -16.67 -4.81
N ILE A 69 19.60 -16.38 -5.59
CA ILE A 69 19.58 -15.25 -6.54
C ILE A 69 18.49 -15.48 -7.59
N LYS A 70 18.40 -16.70 -8.14
CA LYS A 70 17.35 -17.09 -9.10
C LYS A 70 15.94 -16.95 -8.52
N ASP A 71 15.75 -17.31 -7.25
CA ASP A 71 14.46 -17.15 -6.57
C ASP A 71 14.07 -15.67 -6.41
N VAL A 72 15.06 -14.80 -6.10
CA VAL A 72 14.85 -13.34 -6.03
C VAL A 72 14.54 -12.76 -7.41
N GLU A 73 15.24 -13.17 -8.46
CA GLU A 73 14.91 -12.79 -9.84
C GLU A 73 13.47 -13.16 -10.20
N ALA A 74 13.05 -14.39 -9.88
CA ALA A 74 11.69 -14.85 -10.17
C ALA A 74 10.63 -14.04 -9.40
N PHE A 75 10.91 -13.69 -8.14
CA PHE A 75 10.06 -12.80 -7.35
C PHE A 75 9.94 -11.41 -7.99
N LEU A 76 11.07 -10.79 -8.35
CA LEU A 76 11.07 -9.48 -8.98
C LEU A 76 10.36 -9.50 -10.33
N ASP A 77 10.61 -10.51 -11.16
CA ASP A 77 9.92 -10.70 -12.43
C ASP A 77 8.41 -10.87 -12.23
N PHE A 78 7.98 -11.62 -11.21
CA PHE A 78 6.55 -11.79 -10.94
C PHE A 78 5.86 -10.46 -10.61
N TYR A 79 6.51 -9.59 -9.83
CA TYR A 79 5.90 -8.34 -9.36
C TYR A 79 6.16 -7.12 -10.22
N LEU A 80 7.26 -7.07 -10.98
CA LEU A 80 7.76 -5.82 -11.58
C LEU A 80 8.05 -5.91 -13.09
N LYS A 81 7.95 -7.12 -13.68
CA LYS A 81 8.19 -7.32 -15.11
C LYS A 81 7.25 -6.54 -16.01
N ASP A 82 5.98 -6.42 -15.61
CA ASP A 82 5.00 -5.66 -16.37
C ASP A 82 4.97 -4.21 -15.87
N LYS A 83 5.00 -3.23 -16.78
CA LYS A 83 4.82 -1.81 -16.41
C LYS A 83 3.54 -1.57 -15.61
N ASN A 84 2.51 -2.40 -15.84
CA ASN A 84 1.26 -2.37 -15.08
C ASN A 84 1.43 -2.87 -13.64
N SER A 85 2.30 -3.85 -13.39
CA SER A 85 2.51 -4.40 -12.03
C SER A 85 3.35 -3.46 -11.16
N VAL A 86 4.28 -2.71 -11.77
CA VAL A 86 4.95 -1.56 -11.11
C VAL A 86 3.92 -0.49 -10.71
N GLY A 87 2.92 -0.23 -11.55
CA GLY A 87 1.80 0.65 -11.25
C GLY A 87 1.00 0.20 -10.03
N VAL A 88 0.74 -1.10 -9.89
CA VAL A 88 0.07 -1.66 -8.71
C VAL A 88 0.90 -1.42 -7.44
N VAL A 89 2.21 -1.67 -7.46
CA VAL A 89 3.08 -1.46 -6.29
C VAL A 89 3.09 0.00 -5.84
N LEU A 90 3.16 0.95 -6.79
CA LEU A 90 3.10 2.38 -6.47
C LEU A 90 1.73 2.77 -5.90
N LEU A 91 0.64 2.29 -6.49
CA LEU A 91 -0.71 2.54 -6.00
C LEU A 91 -0.93 1.93 -4.60
N GLU A 92 -0.40 0.74 -4.32
CA GLU A 92 -0.47 0.13 -3.00
C GLU A 92 0.31 0.96 -1.97
N ARG A 93 1.53 1.40 -2.31
CA ARG A 93 2.31 2.34 -1.47
C ARG A 93 1.51 3.62 -1.19
N ASP A 94 0.93 4.22 -2.22
CA ASP A 94 0.17 5.47 -2.11
C ASP A 94 -1.09 5.28 -1.26
N ALA A 95 -1.77 4.15 -1.39
CA ALA A 95 -2.88 3.78 -0.52
C ALA A 95 -2.42 3.70 0.95
N TYR A 96 -1.32 3.01 1.24
CA TYR A 96 -0.77 2.93 2.60
C TYR A 96 -0.35 4.29 3.17
N MET A 97 0.28 5.15 2.36
CA MET A 97 0.64 6.50 2.77
C MET A 97 -0.60 7.33 3.08
N LYS A 98 -1.64 7.24 2.24
CA LYS A 98 -2.90 7.96 2.42
C LYS A 98 -3.67 7.47 3.65
N ILE A 99 -3.73 6.16 3.88
CA ILE A 99 -4.28 5.54 5.09
C ILE A 99 -3.57 6.09 6.35
N ASN A 100 -2.25 6.12 6.35
CA ASN A 100 -1.49 6.67 7.47
C ASN A 100 -1.74 8.17 7.68
N GLN A 101 -1.86 8.94 6.59
CA GLN A 101 -2.20 10.35 6.64
C GLN A 101 -3.58 10.58 7.28
N ILE A 102 -4.58 9.79 6.88
CA ILE A 102 -5.94 9.79 7.45
C ILE A 102 -5.90 9.46 8.96
N LEU A 103 -5.23 8.37 9.34
CA LEU A 103 -5.17 7.93 10.75
C LEU A 103 -4.43 8.89 11.68
N ARG A 104 -3.52 9.70 11.12
CA ARG A 104 -2.74 10.70 11.87
C ARG A 104 -3.32 12.12 11.75
N TRP A 105 -4.52 12.27 11.18
CA TRP A 105 -5.17 13.56 11.04
C TRP A 105 -5.26 14.28 12.39
N ASN A 106 -4.88 15.56 12.39
CA ASN A 106 -4.75 16.40 13.58
C ASN A 106 -6.08 17.01 14.05
N LYS A 107 -7.19 16.66 13.39
CA LYS A 107 -8.56 17.11 13.68
C LYS A 107 -8.79 18.60 13.45
N ALA A 108 -7.99 19.24 12.59
CA ALA A 108 -8.06 20.69 12.37
C ALA A 108 -9.22 21.11 11.46
N ASP A 109 -9.35 20.49 10.28
CA ASP A 109 -10.41 20.80 9.31
C ASP A 109 -10.89 19.51 8.63
N VAL A 110 -12.19 19.23 8.76
CA VAL A 110 -12.79 18.00 8.24
C VAL A 110 -12.78 17.96 6.70
N ARG A 111 -12.70 19.12 6.03
CA ARG A 111 -12.60 19.22 4.55
C ARG A 111 -11.33 18.58 4.02
N GLU A 112 -10.25 18.69 4.78
CA GLU A 112 -8.98 18.06 4.44
C GLU A 112 -9.07 16.53 4.57
N LEU A 113 -9.67 16.05 5.66
CA LEU A 113 -9.91 14.63 5.85
C LEU A 113 -10.78 14.04 4.74
N LYS A 114 -11.88 14.72 4.38
CA LYS A 114 -12.76 14.34 3.26
C LYS A 114 -11.99 14.24 1.95
N ARG A 115 -11.14 15.22 1.63
CA ARG A 115 -10.30 15.19 0.42
C ARG A 115 -9.40 13.96 0.42
N TRP A 116 -8.74 13.64 1.54
CA TRP A 116 -7.87 12.46 1.61
C TRP A 116 -8.63 11.14 1.50
N ILE A 117 -9.85 11.06 2.02
CA ILE A 117 -10.73 9.91 1.83
C ILE A 117 -11.04 9.73 0.34
N ASN A 118 -11.36 10.82 -0.37
CA ASN A 118 -11.59 10.77 -1.81
C ASN A 118 -10.34 10.36 -2.60
N ASP A 119 -9.17 10.91 -2.27
CA ASP A 119 -7.90 10.48 -2.87
C ASP A 119 -7.70 8.96 -2.69
N LEU A 120 -7.99 8.42 -1.49
CA LEU A 120 -7.89 6.99 -1.22
C LEU A 120 -8.90 6.19 -2.07
N LYS A 121 -10.14 6.66 -2.19
CA LYS A 121 -11.16 6.03 -3.05
C LYS A 121 -10.67 5.95 -4.50
N GLU A 122 -10.09 7.02 -5.03
CA GLU A 122 -9.55 7.05 -6.39
C GLU A 122 -8.38 6.07 -6.59
N ILE A 123 -7.48 5.95 -5.62
CA ILE A 123 -6.39 4.95 -5.64
C ILE A 123 -6.99 3.54 -5.65
N CYS A 124 -8.00 3.27 -4.83
CA CYS A 124 -8.67 1.97 -4.74
C CYS A 124 -9.37 1.58 -6.05
N VAL A 125 -9.98 2.53 -6.75
CA VAL A 125 -10.57 2.31 -8.09
C VAL A 125 -9.49 1.86 -9.08
N LYS A 126 -8.32 2.50 -9.08
CA LYS A 126 -7.18 2.10 -9.93
C LYS A 126 -6.63 0.72 -9.57
N LEU A 127 -6.72 0.32 -8.29
CA LEU A 127 -6.34 -1.00 -7.79
C LEU A 127 -7.43 -2.08 -7.96
N ASN A 128 -8.63 -1.70 -8.42
CA ASN A 128 -9.81 -2.56 -8.42
C ASN A 128 -10.09 -3.20 -7.03
N ARG A 129 -9.99 -2.40 -5.96
CA ARG A 129 -10.27 -2.80 -4.58
C ARG A 129 -11.35 -1.93 -3.94
N ASN A 130 -12.03 -2.46 -2.93
CA ASN A 130 -12.94 -1.67 -2.12
C ASN A 130 -12.14 -0.95 -1.00
N PRO A 131 -12.28 0.38 -0.83
CA PRO A 131 -11.63 1.11 0.27
C PRO A 131 -11.92 0.53 1.67
N HIS A 132 -13.10 -0.05 1.87
CA HIS A 132 -13.49 -0.68 3.14
C HIS A 132 -12.68 -1.93 3.49
N ASP A 133 -12.04 -2.58 2.50
CA ASP A 133 -11.13 -3.70 2.71
C ASP A 133 -9.78 -3.23 3.28
N LEU A 134 -9.42 -1.96 3.06
CA LEU A 134 -8.15 -1.38 3.48
C LEU A 134 -8.23 -0.66 4.84
N MET A 135 -9.37 -0.04 5.14
CA MET A 135 -9.59 0.67 6.40
C MET A 135 -11.06 0.62 6.84
N SER A 136 -11.26 0.46 8.16
CA SER A 136 -12.56 0.74 8.76
C SER A 136 -12.77 2.24 8.97
N PHE A 137 -13.61 2.86 8.13
CA PHE A 137 -13.98 4.29 8.26
C PHE A 137 -14.75 4.64 9.54
N ARG A 138 -15.16 3.65 10.34
CA ARG A 138 -15.67 3.87 11.70
C ARG A 138 -14.61 4.35 12.68
N ARG A 139 -13.35 4.05 12.38
CA ARG A 139 -12.20 4.37 13.23
C ARG A 139 -11.49 5.63 12.75
N LEU A 140 -12.17 6.46 11.96
CA LEU A 140 -11.62 7.76 11.57
C LEU A 140 -11.29 8.56 12.83
N PRO A 141 -10.12 9.21 12.88
CA PRO A 141 -9.80 10.09 13.99
C PRO A 141 -10.86 11.19 14.07
N SER A 142 -11.38 11.43 15.26
CA SER A 142 -12.42 12.44 15.52
C SER A 142 -12.17 13.11 16.86
N ILE A 143 -12.68 14.32 17.05
CA ILE A 143 -12.96 14.81 18.41
C ILE A 143 -14.17 14.05 18.97
N GLU A 144 -14.38 14.11 20.28
CA GLU A 144 -15.52 13.44 20.93
C GLU A 144 -16.83 13.99 20.36
N MET A 145 -17.68 13.10 19.84
CA MET A 145 -18.96 13.47 19.24
C MET A 145 -20.10 13.14 20.20
N PRO A 146 -21.17 13.96 20.23
CA PRO A 146 -22.41 13.60 20.92
C PRO A 146 -22.98 12.28 20.38
N GLU A 147 -23.53 11.44 21.26
CA GLU A 147 -24.14 10.16 20.87
C GLU A 147 -25.25 10.31 19.83
N VAL A 148 -25.97 11.43 19.88
CA VAL A 148 -27.04 11.76 18.93
C VAL A 148 -26.48 11.88 17.51
N ALA A 149 -25.33 12.53 17.32
CA ALA A 149 -24.70 12.67 16.00
C ALA A 149 -24.25 11.34 15.39
N ILE A 150 -23.89 10.34 16.22
CA ILE A 150 -23.52 8.99 15.76
C ILE A 150 -24.71 8.31 15.04
N LYS A 151 -25.95 8.65 15.40
CA LYS A 151 -27.17 8.15 14.75
C LYS A 151 -27.48 8.86 13.44
N TYR A 152 -26.87 10.04 13.20
CA TYR A 152 -27.03 10.88 12.01
C TYR A 152 -25.96 10.62 10.93
N PRO A 153 -25.62 9.34 10.68
CA PRO A 153 -24.35 8.94 10.05
C PRO A 153 -23.17 9.94 10.13
N ALA A 154 -22.90 10.55 11.29
CA ALA A 154 -21.68 11.33 11.46
C ALA A 154 -20.50 10.40 11.73
N TRP A 155 -19.39 10.60 11.03
CA TRP A 155 -18.25 9.69 11.04
C TRP A 155 -17.02 10.25 11.73
N ALA A 156 -16.78 11.55 11.58
CA ALA A 156 -15.67 12.26 12.22
C ALA A 156 -16.02 13.74 12.35
N MET A 157 -15.58 14.35 13.44
CA MET A 157 -15.75 15.76 13.76
C MET A 157 -14.40 16.44 13.95
N ASP A 158 -14.26 17.66 13.44
CA ASP A 158 -13.10 18.51 13.67
C ASP A 158 -13.25 19.41 14.91
N LYS A 159 -12.17 20.10 15.29
CA LYS A 159 -12.13 21.00 16.45
C LYS A 159 -13.10 22.18 16.38
N ASN A 160 -13.62 22.50 15.20
CA ASN A 160 -14.55 23.61 14.99
C ASN A 160 -16.01 23.14 14.96
N GLY A 161 -16.28 21.85 15.20
CA GLY A 161 -17.63 21.30 15.22
C GLY A 161 -18.16 20.88 13.84
N TYR A 162 -17.33 20.84 12.80
CA TYR A 162 -17.75 20.31 11.50
C TYR A 162 -17.55 18.81 11.40
N CYS A 163 -18.58 18.13 10.91
CA CYS A 163 -18.66 16.68 10.79
C CYS A 163 -18.59 16.24 9.33
N ILE A 164 -17.92 15.13 9.05
CA ILE A 164 -18.17 14.34 7.84
C ILE A 164 -19.41 13.50 8.10
N VAL A 165 -20.42 13.66 7.24
CA VAL A 165 -21.72 12.99 7.33
C VAL A 165 -22.06 12.31 6.00
N GLY A 166 -23.19 11.60 6.00
CA GLY A 166 -23.71 10.91 4.82
C GLY A 166 -23.16 9.49 4.65
N PRO A 167 -23.84 8.62 3.91
CA PRO A 167 -23.47 7.21 3.76
C PRO A 167 -22.11 7.02 3.08
N GLU A 168 -21.68 7.98 2.26
CA GLU A 168 -20.48 7.90 1.44
C GLU A 168 -19.33 8.80 1.92
N TYR A 169 -19.41 9.36 3.14
CA TYR A 169 -18.39 10.25 3.70
C TYR A 169 -18.16 11.53 2.87
N ASP A 170 -19.19 11.99 2.17
CA ASP A 170 -19.11 13.00 1.13
C ASP A 170 -19.77 14.32 1.50
N GLU A 171 -20.48 14.40 2.62
CA GLU A 171 -21.12 15.63 3.09
C GLU A 171 -20.42 16.21 4.30
N ILE A 172 -20.52 17.54 4.45
CA ILE A 172 -19.97 18.28 5.59
C ILE A 172 -21.09 19.11 6.17
N MET A 173 -21.36 18.91 7.46
CA MET A 173 -22.36 19.66 8.22
C MET A 173 -21.78 20.07 9.56
N HIS A 174 -22.21 21.23 10.08
CA HIS A 174 -21.91 21.59 11.44
C HIS A 174 -22.71 20.72 12.43
N ILE A 175 -22.16 20.47 13.61
CA ILE A 175 -22.80 19.63 14.64
C ILE A 175 -24.17 20.17 15.05
N ASP A 176 -24.34 21.49 15.12
CA ASP A 176 -25.63 22.10 15.44
C ASP A 176 -26.69 21.78 14.37
N GLU A 177 -26.33 21.85 13.09
CA GLU A 177 -27.23 21.49 11.98
C GLU A 177 -27.61 20.00 12.01
N VAL A 178 -26.68 19.15 12.45
CA VAL A 178 -26.93 17.72 12.66
C VAL A 178 -27.94 17.49 13.80
N MET A 179 -27.81 18.24 14.89
CA MET A 179 -28.72 18.15 16.03
C MET A 179 -30.12 18.64 15.65
N ASP A 180 -30.21 19.78 14.97
CA ASP A 180 -31.49 20.33 14.48
C ASP A 180 -32.21 19.35 13.55
N ALA A 181 -31.47 18.75 12.60
CA ALA A 181 -32.03 17.75 11.68
C ALA A 181 -32.51 16.46 12.38
N MET A 182 -31.89 16.09 13.51
CA MET A 182 -32.37 14.97 14.33
C MET A 182 -33.63 15.33 15.12
N GLU A 183 -33.73 16.55 15.64
CA GLU A 183 -34.90 17.03 16.38
C GLU A 183 -36.13 17.19 15.48
N ASP A 184 -35.93 17.73 14.27
CA ASP A 184 -36.97 17.92 13.26
C ASP A 184 -37.38 16.62 12.55
N GLY A 185 -36.66 15.52 12.79
CA GLY A 185 -36.88 14.23 12.11
C GLY A 185 -36.53 14.27 10.62
N THR A 186 -35.86 15.32 10.16
CA THR A 186 -35.39 15.54 8.78
C THR A 186 -34.01 14.94 8.60
N ASN A 187 -33.85 13.63 8.87
CA ASN A 187 -32.62 12.93 8.50
C ASN A 187 -32.67 12.59 6.99
N PRO A 188 -31.87 13.26 6.13
CA PRO A 188 -31.86 12.97 4.69
C PRO A 188 -31.17 11.64 4.39
N PHE A 189 -30.46 11.06 5.37
CA PHE A 189 -29.70 9.84 5.21
C PHE A 189 -30.44 8.64 5.78
N PRO A 190 -30.54 7.52 5.04
CA PRO A 190 -31.02 6.27 5.62
C PRO A 190 -30.10 5.88 6.78
N VAL A 191 -30.68 5.40 7.89
CA VAL A 191 -29.91 4.89 9.04
C VAL A 191 -28.99 3.79 8.51
N HIS A 192 -27.68 4.04 8.50
CA HIS A 192 -26.72 3.08 7.98
C HIS A 192 -26.77 1.83 8.87
N PRO A 193 -26.92 0.61 8.33
CA PRO A 193 -27.15 -0.62 9.13
C PRO A 193 -26.01 -0.96 10.10
N VAL A 194 -24.85 -0.33 9.92
CA VAL A 194 -23.72 -0.49 10.84
C VAL A 194 -23.88 0.44 12.06
N SER A 195 -24.63 1.55 11.97
CA SER A 195 -24.83 2.54 13.06
C SER A 195 -25.61 1.99 14.26
N THR A 196 -26.15 0.78 14.17
CA THR A 196 -26.90 0.10 15.23
C THR A 196 -26.07 -0.85 16.09
N HIS A 197 -24.77 -1.05 15.82
CA HIS A 197 -23.89 -1.86 16.67
C HIS A 197 -23.00 -0.97 17.55
N LEU A 198 -23.63 -0.34 18.52
CA LEU A 198 -23.02 -0.01 19.80
C LEU A 198 -23.60 -0.99 20.82
N ALA A 199 -22.95 -2.15 20.93
CA ALA A 199 -23.03 -3.04 22.08
C ALA A 199 -21.59 -3.41 22.45
#